data_AF-A0A255ZX51-F1
#
_entry.id   AF-A0A255ZX51-F1
#
_cell.length_a   1.000
_cell.length_b   1.000
_cell.length_c   1.000
_cell.angle_alpha   90.00
_cell.angle_beta   90.00
_cell.angle_gamma   90.00
#
_symmetry.space_group_name_H-M   'P 1'
#
loop_
_entity.id
_entity.type
_entity.pdbx_description
1 polymer ?
#
loop_
_entity_poly.entity_id
_entity_poly.type
_entity_poly.pdbx_seq_one_letter_code
_entity_poly.pdbx_strand_id
1 'polypeptide(L)' 'MSEQKAPILILHGSQQPYLSIGRHYGGVKAFGYEYVYMQPQDAFLRKDYVKQYNKHKKAGHSWESFIEFVKSMK' A
#
# COMPACT_ATOMS: atom_id res chain seq x y z
N MET A 1 16.40 18.90 4.83
CA MET A 1 15.13 18.49 4.20
C MET A 1 14.66 17.27 4.96
N SER A 2 13.50 17.33 5.61
CA SER A 2 13.00 16.19 6.37
C SER A 2 12.81 15.00 5.43
N GLU A 3 13.51 13.89 5.66
CA GLU A 3 13.28 12.63 4.95
C GLU A 3 11.84 12.19 5.21
N GLN A 4 10.91 12.59 4.36
CA GLN A 4 9.57 12.01 4.37
C GLN A 4 9.74 10.54 3.99
N LYS A 5 9.73 9.66 5.00
CA LYS A 5 9.67 8.22 4.81
C LYS A 5 8.51 7.92 3.85
N ALA A 6 8.81 7.20 2.78
CA ALA A 6 7.83 6.85 1.76
C ALA A 6 6.61 6.13 2.39
N PRO A 7 5.37 6.43 1.96
CA PRO A 7 4.17 5.86 2.55
C PRO A 7 4.15 4.34 2.39
N ILE A 8 3.77 3.60 3.43
CA ILE A 8 3.61 2.14 3.34
C ILE A 8 2.34 1.77 2.54
N LEU A 9 1.29 2.56 2.71
CA LEU A 9 -0.03 2.33 2.11
C LEU A 9 -0.57 3.64 1.55
N ILE A 10 -1.07 3.59 0.32
CA ILE A 10 -1.71 4.71 -0.37
C ILE A 10 -3.15 4.28 -0.69
N LEU A 11 -4.11 4.91 -0.05
CA LEU A 11 -5.54 4.63 -0.23
C LEU A 11 -6.09 5.36 -1.45
N HIS A 12 -7.23 4.89 -1.96
CA HIS A 12 -7.89 5.44 -3.15
C HIS A 12 -6.94 5.48 -4.36
N GLY A 13 -6.26 4.36 -4.63
CA GLY A 13 -5.22 4.25 -5.65
C GLY A 13 -5.72 4.67 -7.04
N SER A 14 -6.97 4.36 -7.36
CA SER A 14 -7.63 4.78 -8.60
C SER A 14 -7.77 6.30 -8.75
N GLN A 15 -7.79 7.04 -7.64
CA GLN A 15 -7.92 8.49 -7.60
C GLN A 15 -6.57 9.21 -7.57
N GLN A 16 -5.45 8.48 -7.48
CA GLN A 16 -4.11 9.06 -7.48
C GLN A 16 -3.64 9.27 -8.94
N PRO A 17 -3.65 10.51 -9.47
CA PRO A 17 -3.41 10.73 -10.90
C PRO A 17 -2.03 10.26 -11.33
N TYR A 18 -1.02 10.46 -10.46
CA TYR A 18 0.38 10.10 -10.70
C TYR A 18 0.68 8.61 -10.56
N LEU A 19 -0.22 7.83 -9.96
CA LEU A 19 -0.07 6.38 -9.77
C LEU A 19 -1.10 5.58 -10.58
N SER A 20 -1.97 6.27 -11.31
CA SER A 20 -3.07 5.69 -12.09
C SER A 20 -2.60 4.62 -13.08
N ILE A 21 -1.43 4.77 -13.69
CA ILE A 21 -0.83 3.77 -14.57
C ILE A 21 -0.53 2.46 -13.83
N GLY A 22 -0.17 2.53 -12.55
CA GLY A 22 0.09 1.37 -11.70
C GLY A 22 -1.13 0.48 -11.49
N ARG A 23 -2.34 1.03 -11.61
CA ARG A 23 -3.57 0.24 -11.57
C ARG A 23 -3.67 -0.71 -12.76
N HIS A 24 -3.24 -0.27 -13.94
CA HIS A 24 -3.30 -1.06 -15.18
C HIS A 24 -2.27 -2.19 -15.19
N TYR A 25 -1.07 -1.93 -14.65
CA TYR A 25 0.03 -2.91 -14.63
C TYR A 25 0.14 -3.71 -13.33
N GLY A 26 -0.75 -3.47 -12.36
CA GLY A 26 -0.76 -4.17 -11.06
C GLY A 26 0.26 -3.67 -10.05
N GLY A 27 1.02 -2.61 -10.37
CA GLY A 27 2.00 -2.00 -9.48
C GLY A 27 2.76 -0.85 -10.13
N VAL A 28 3.51 -0.10 -9.32
CA VAL A 28 4.27 1.08 -9.77
C VAL A 28 5.50 1.30 -8.89
N LYS A 29 6.55 1.91 -9.45
CA LYS A 29 7.67 2.44 -8.67
C LYS A 29 7.42 3.91 -8.34
N ALA A 30 7.36 4.24 -7.06
CA ALA A 30 7.13 5.60 -6.58
C ALA A 30 7.89 5.81 -5.27
N PHE A 31 8.28 7.05 -4.95
CA PHE A 31 8.94 7.36 -3.67
C PHE A 31 10.18 6.50 -3.34
N GLY A 32 10.86 5.94 -4.35
CA GLY A 32 11.99 5.03 -4.18
C GLY A 32 11.63 3.56 -3.87
N TYR A 33 10.35 3.20 -3.87
CA TYR A 33 9.88 1.85 -3.56
C TYR A 33 8.97 1.27 -4.64
N GLU A 34 8.89 -0.07 -4.67
CA GLU A 34 7.89 -0.79 -5.46
C GLU A 34 6.57 -0.87 -4.69
N TYR A 35 5.47 -0.57 -5.36
CA TYR A 35 4.12 -0.70 -4.84
C TYR A 35 3.34 -1.70 -5.69
N VAL A 36 2.48 -2.47 -5.03
CA VAL A 36 1.53 -3.40 -5.64
C VAL A 36 0.14 -2.82 -5.52
N TYR A 37 -0.63 -2.86 -6.60
CA TYR A 37 -2.01 -2.42 -6.60
C TYR A 37 -2.94 -3.52 -6.06
N MET A 38 -3.60 -3.23 -4.95
CA MET A 38 -4.54 -4.09 -4.25
C MET A 38 -5.95 -3.81 -4.77
N GLN A 39 -6.30 -4.44 -5.91
CA GLN A 39 -7.57 -4.19 -6.61
C GLN A 39 -8.82 -4.22 -5.70
N PRO A 40 -9.02 -5.22 -4.81
CA PRO A 40 -10.24 -5.27 -3.99
C PRO A 40 -10.32 -4.17 -2.93
N GLN A 41 -9.19 -3.51 -2.62
CA GLN A 41 -9.08 -2.45 -1.61
C GLN A 41 -8.93 -1.05 -2.22
N ASP A 42 -8.82 -0.95 -3.55
CA ASP A 42 -8.44 0.28 -4.26
C ASP A 42 -7.26 1.01 -3.59
N ALA A 43 -6.15 0.30 -3.38
CA ALA A 43 -5.00 0.83 -2.67
C ALA A 43 -3.66 0.36 -3.25
N PHE A 44 -2.61 1.15 -3.10
CA PHE A 44 -1.24 0.72 -3.36
C PHE A 44 -0.54 0.37 -2.05
N LEU A 45 -0.05 -0.87 -1.97
CA LEU A 45 0.72 -1.38 -0.84
C LEU A 45 2.19 -1.50 -1.23
N ARG A 46 3.09 -1.00 -0.39
CA ARG A 46 4.54 -1.16 -0.61
C ARG A 46 4.93 -2.64 -0.59
N LYS A 47 5.74 -3.06 -1.56
CA LYS A 47 6.02 -4.48 -1.83
C LYS A 47 6.68 -5.21 -0.66
N ASP A 48 7.51 -4.51 0.10
CA ASP A 48 8.14 -5.00 1.33
C ASP A 48 7.16 -5.26 2.49
N TYR A 49 5.92 -4.73 2.41
CA TYR A 49 4.85 -4.94 3.39
C TYR A 49 3.79 -5.97 2.95
N VAL A 50 3.89 -6.50 1.73
CA VAL A 50 2.96 -7.51 1.21
C VAL A 50 3.00 -8.78 2.06
N LYS A 51 4.18 -9.17 2.58
CA LYS A 51 4.32 -10.34 3.45
C LYS A 51 3.55 -10.15 4.77
N GLN A 52 3.64 -8.97 5.37
CA GLN A 52 2.96 -8.59 6.60
C GLN A 52 1.45 -8.55 6.37
N TYR A 53 0.99 -7.95 5.27
CA TYR A 53 -0.41 -7.97 4.87
C TYR A 53 -0.96 -9.41 4.71
N ASN A 54 -0.23 -10.27 4.00
CA ASN A 54 -0.65 -11.66 3.82
C ASN A 54 -0.72 -12.44 5.14
N LYS A 55 0.19 -12.18 6.09
CA LYS A 55 0.13 -12.74 7.44
C LYS A 55 -1.09 -12.23 8.20
N HIS A 56 -1.36 -10.92 8.13
CA HIS A 56 -2.52 -10.27 8.76
C HIS A 56 -3.83 -10.87 8.26
N LYS A 57 -3.97 -11.00 6.93
CA LYS A 57 -5.12 -11.62 6.27
C LYS A 57 -5.28 -13.11 6.65
N LYS A 58 -4.19 -13.87 6.70
CA LYS A 58 -4.22 -15.30 7.12
C LYS A 58 -4.69 -15.48 8.56
N ALA A 59 -4.42 -14.51 9.44
CA ALA A 59 -4.91 -14.53 10.81
C ALA A 59 -6.40 -14.14 10.94
N GLY A 60 -7.09 -13.86 9.82
CA GLY A 60 -8.50 -13.50 9.81
C GLY A 60 -8.77 -12.04 10.15
N HIS A 61 -7.75 -11.18 10.20
CA HIS A 61 -7.94 -9.76 10.46
C HIS A 61 -8.48 -9.02 9.24
N SER A 62 -9.26 -7.96 9.50
CA SER A 62 -9.86 -7.13 8.46
C SER A 62 -8.87 -6.15 7.83
N TRP A 63 -9.29 -5.55 6.72
CA TRP A 63 -8.51 -4.50 6.03
C TRP A 63 -8.31 -3.26 6.90
N GLU A 64 -9.35 -2.84 7.62
CA GLU A 64 -9.33 -1.68 8.51
C GLU A 64 -8.31 -1.88 9.64
N SER A 65 -8.28 -3.08 10.21
CA SER A 65 -7.27 -3.45 11.19
C SER A 65 -5.84 -3.36 10.63
N PHE A 66 -5.64 -3.72 9.35
CA PHE A 66 -4.35 -3.56 8.70
C PHE A 66 -3.98 -2.09 8.48
N ILE A 67 -4.94 -1.23 8.12
CA ILE A 67 -4.71 0.22 8.02
C ILE A 67 -4.24 0.79 9.36
N GLU A 68 -4.90 0.43 10.46
CA GLU A 68 -4.51 0.88 11.81
C GLU A 68 -3.13 0.36 12.21
N PHE A 69 -2.80 -0.88 11.84
CA PHE A 69 -1.45 -1.43 12.01
C PHE A 69 -0.40 -0.64 11.23
N VAL A 70 -0.69 -0.25 9.98
CA VAL A 70 0.25 0.58 9.19
C VAL A 70 0.40 1.98 9.79
N LYS A 71 -0.69 2.60 10.25
CA LYS A 71 -0.66 3.92 10.91
C LYS A 71 0.14 3.93 12.21
N SER A 72 0.20 2.81 12.93
CA SER A 72 0.96 2.71 14.18
C SER A 72 2.47 2.58 13.96
N MET A 73 2.91 2.26 12.75
CA MET A 73 4.33 2.28 12.35
C MET A 73 4.76 3.68 11.90
N LYS A 74 5.09 4.55 12.84
CA LYS A 74 5.76 5.84 12.57
C LYS A 74 7.28 5.68 12.39
#